data_AF-A0A7K4M7C4-F1
#
_entry.id   AF-A0A7K4M7C4-F1
#
_cell.length_a   1.000
_cell.length_b   1.000
_cell.length_c   1.000
_cell.angle_alpha   90.00
_cell.angle_beta   90.00
_cell.angle_gamma   90.00
#
_symmetry.space_group_name_H-M   'P 1'
#
loop_
_entity.id
_entity.type
_entity.pdbx_description
1 polymer ?
#
loop_
_entity_poly.entity_id
_entity_poly.type
_entity_poly.pdbx_seq_one_letter_code
_entity_poly.pdbx_strand_id
1 'polypeptide(L)'
;MAHLLGSATCIGSLRADIRDLQGAIADVFSRAGAVRYPSWKFPDKVSCELDLVELLERYDYVEDEREFSQHAHVVLLELVIDRRLLLLLQSFTGYAENLLSEKAVPAAQPVGPCMSAGLTARKYWSSMLRLGALCQQLLSEKNNSRKDVPTPKATPERVNTEKQCVKSCSPTVPEPASSIGAAQSSLCPLQSIDVAGGDVSASSLPPSVRGVTESISTQTPESPLAPCDVCAGAQASLQEVSKAIAGICQSQNIPSALSRFHQTLEETMSRRTLSAVDMNYWASEQSKDLSRISKHLHMLLQLINPLKSKLEEAEKQKDELQKKAEEFAKLLQEEKKTQQQQRKEAEQSLEAKKKEHLETVAKLERDKEDLRRGTASYLWGLLSLLPSLGSRTPVSPEVAKETLLEDMRTKMVAKSQVLELQDKVQLLTGQQEDMGRELSAVTTQLEKEKAKVESMQRHEE
;
A
#
# COMPACT_ATOMS: atom_id res chain seq x y z
N MET A 1 23.96 17.22 -1.81
CA MET A 1 22.62 17.52 -1.24
C MET A 1 22.66 18.56 -0.11
N ALA A 2 23.65 18.57 0.79
CA ALA A 2 23.67 19.47 1.95
C ALA A 2 23.60 21.00 1.67
N HIS A 3 23.94 21.47 0.47
CA HIS A 3 23.93 22.91 0.13
C HIS A 3 22.53 23.54 -0.03
N LEU A 4 21.45 22.76 0.04
CA LEU A 4 20.06 23.25 -0.05
C LEU A 4 19.36 23.39 1.32
N LEU A 5 19.99 22.93 2.41
CA LEU A 5 19.44 23.04 3.76
C LEU A 5 19.52 24.50 4.24
N GLY A 6 18.38 25.03 4.68
CA GLY A 6 18.26 26.42 5.14
C GLY A 6 18.18 27.48 4.05
N SER A 7 17.89 27.13 2.78
CA SER A 7 17.65 28.14 1.74
C SER A 7 16.30 28.85 1.93
N ALA A 8 16.27 30.16 1.63
CA ALA A 8 15.06 30.98 1.70
C ALA A 8 13.89 30.42 0.89
N THR A 9 14.17 29.89 -0.31
CA THR A 9 13.16 29.32 -1.21
C THR A 9 12.57 28.02 -0.67
N CYS A 10 13.38 27.12 -0.10
CA CYS A 10 12.86 25.89 0.52
C CYS A 10 12.08 26.18 1.81
N ILE A 11 12.54 27.11 2.65
CA ILE A 11 11.81 27.56 3.84
C ILE A 11 10.45 28.17 3.42
N GLY A 12 10.45 29.09 2.44
CA GLY A 12 9.23 29.68 1.88
C GLY A 12 8.24 28.63 1.34
N SER A 13 8.72 27.61 0.64
CA SER A 13 7.90 26.48 0.17
C SER A 13 7.29 25.68 1.32
N LEU A 14 8.10 25.25 2.31
CA LEU A 14 7.61 24.49 3.46
C LEU A 14 6.55 25.28 4.25
N ARG A 15 6.73 26.60 4.39
CA ARG A 15 5.75 27.51 5.02
C ARG A 15 4.44 27.61 4.24
N ALA A 16 4.47 27.48 2.91
CA ALA A 16 3.27 27.38 2.09
C ALA A 16 2.60 26.01 2.28
N ASP A 17 3.36 24.92 2.14
CA ASP A 17 2.88 23.55 2.31
C ASP A 17 2.17 23.35 3.67
N ILE A 18 2.72 23.88 4.76
CA ILE A 18 2.11 23.82 6.11
C ILE A 18 0.77 24.57 6.18
N ARG A 19 0.64 25.71 5.51
CA ARG A 19 -0.61 26.49 5.45
C ARG A 19 -1.68 25.78 4.64
N ASP A 20 -1.31 25.21 3.49
CA ASP A 20 -2.22 24.44 2.64
C ASP A 20 -2.71 23.17 3.35
N LEU A 21 -1.80 22.47 4.04
CA LEU A 21 -2.14 21.32 4.90
C LEU A 21 -3.09 21.71 6.03
N GLN A 22 -2.88 22.85 6.69
CA GLN A 22 -3.80 23.33 7.72
C GLN A 22 -5.20 23.63 7.15
N GLY A 23 -5.28 24.18 5.93
CA GLY A 23 -6.56 24.35 5.21
C GLY A 23 -7.27 23.03 4.95
N ALA A 24 -6.55 22.01 4.48
CA ALA A 24 -7.10 20.68 4.25
C ALA A 24 -7.55 20.00 5.56
N ILE A 25 -6.77 20.12 6.65
CA ILE A 25 -7.14 19.62 7.98
C ILE A 25 -8.42 20.30 8.49
N ALA A 26 -8.57 21.61 8.28
CA ALA A 26 -9.76 22.36 8.68
C ALA A 26 -11.03 21.92 7.93
N ASP A 27 -10.96 21.67 6.61
CA ASP A 27 -12.09 21.11 5.86
C ASP A 27 -12.50 19.73 6.38
N VAL A 28 -11.54 18.83 6.63
CA VAL A 28 -11.83 17.50 7.18
C VAL A 28 -12.44 17.60 8.58
N PHE A 29 -11.89 18.44 9.47
CA PHE A 29 -12.44 18.66 10.82
C PHE A 29 -13.85 19.26 10.81
N SER A 30 -14.20 20.10 9.83
CA SER A 30 -15.56 20.64 9.69
C SER A 30 -16.63 19.56 9.46
N ARG A 31 -16.22 18.41 8.91
CA ARG A 31 -17.11 17.28 8.56
C ARG A 31 -17.00 16.10 9.52
N ALA A 32 -15.80 15.83 10.03
CA ALA A 32 -15.48 14.68 10.89
C ALA A 32 -15.52 15.00 12.40
N GLY A 33 -15.49 16.29 12.76
CA GLY A 33 -15.12 16.75 14.10
C GLY A 33 -13.61 16.89 14.26
N ALA A 34 -13.18 17.72 15.21
CA ALA A 34 -11.76 17.90 15.52
C ALA A 34 -11.18 16.63 16.18
N VAL A 35 -10.14 16.07 15.57
CA VAL A 35 -9.52 14.83 16.03
C VAL A 35 -8.29 15.15 16.88
N ARG A 36 -8.23 14.60 18.09
CA ARG A 36 -7.21 14.92 19.11
C ARG A 36 -6.18 13.80 19.23
N TYR A 37 -5.00 14.03 18.67
CA TYR A 37 -3.81 13.19 18.87
C TYR A 37 -2.62 14.06 19.33
N PRO A 38 -1.70 13.52 20.14
CA PRO A 38 -0.44 14.18 20.49
C PRO A 38 0.36 14.51 19.24
N SER A 39 1.02 15.67 19.22
CA SER A 39 1.97 16.00 18.16
C SER A 39 3.19 15.09 18.26
N TRP A 40 3.62 14.58 17.12
CA TRP A 40 4.87 13.84 16.98
C TRP A 40 6.08 14.76 17.10
N LYS A 41 5.96 16.02 16.65
CA LYS A 41 7.00 17.03 16.84
C LYS A 41 7.03 17.62 18.26
N PHE A 42 5.87 17.80 18.89
CA PHE A 42 5.71 18.35 20.23
C PHE A 42 4.86 17.41 21.10
N PRO A 43 5.42 16.31 21.64
CA PRO A 43 4.66 15.27 22.37
C PRO A 43 3.91 15.76 23.62
N ASP A 44 4.29 16.93 24.14
CA ASP A 44 3.65 17.68 25.21
C ASP A 44 2.35 18.40 24.80
N LYS A 45 2.08 18.51 23.49
CA LYS A 45 0.96 19.25 22.91
C LYS A 45 0.08 18.36 22.02
N VAL A 46 -1.19 18.75 21.87
CA VAL A 46 -2.10 18.12 20.91
C VAL A 46 -1.87 18.72 19.52
N SER A 47 -1.68 17.90 18.48
CA SER A 47 -1.31 18.36 17.13
C SER A 47 -2.33 19.34 16.52
N CYS A 48 -3.63 19.14 16.77
CA CYS A 48 -4.68 20.05 16.32
C CYS A 48 -4.77 21.38 17.09
N GLU A 49 -4.07 21.51 18.22
CA GLU A 49 -4.08 22.69 19.11
C GLU A 49 -2.76 23.47 19.05
N LEU A 50 -1.82 23.09 18.18
CA LEU A 50 -0.58 23.85 17.94
C LEU A 50 -0.89 25.17 17.22
N ASP A 51 -0.44 26.29 17.80
CA ASP A 51 -0.46 27.60 17.14
C ASP A 51 0.53 27.61 15.95
N LEU A 52 -0.01 27.53 14.73
CA LEU A 52 0.78 27.59 13.51
C LEU A 52 1.21 29.00 13.14
N VAL A 53 0.56 30.05 13.65
CA VAL A 53 0.98 31.43 13.39
C VAL A 53 2.24 31.69 14.19
N GLU A 54 2.23 31.41 15.50
CA GLU A 54 3.43 31.50 16.36
C GLU A 54 4.56 30.62 15.83
N LEU A 55 4.29 29.35 15.48
CA LEU A 55 5.32 28.44 14.98
C LEU A 55 5.90 28.86 13.62
N LEU A 56 5.09 29.38 12.70
CA LEU A 56 5.62 29.90 11.44
C LEU A 56 6.40 31.20 11.69
N GLU A 57 5.88 32.17 12.43
CA GLU A 57 6.64 33.40 12.75
C GLU A 57 7.99 33.09 13.44
N ARG A 58 8.01 32.10 14.34
CA ARG A 58 9.21 31.65 15.05
C ARG A 58 10.23 30.89 14.19
N TYR A 59 9.81 30.26 13.09
CA TYR A 59 10.69 29.48 12.20
C TYR A 59 10.67 30.05 10.77
N ASP A 60 11.08 31.31 10.63
CA ASP A 60 11.30 31.94 9.32
C ASP A 60 12.78 31.92 8.89
N TYR A 61 13.05 32.34 7.66
CA TYR A 61 14.40 32.49 7.13
C TYR A 61 15.09 33.74 7.70
N VAL A 62 16.37 33.59 8.10
CA VAL A 62 17.21 34.69 8.59
C VAL A 62 18.53 34.66 7.80
N GLU A 63 18.84 35.75 7.08
CA GLU A 63 20.00 35.83 6.17
C GLU A 63 21.33 35.64 6.89
N ASP A 64 21.48 36.27 8.07
CA ASP A 64 22.72 36.26 8.84
C ASP A 64 22.92 35.00 9.71
N GLU A 65 21.85 34.22 9.97
CA GLU A 65 21.89 33.04 10.84
C GLU A 65 21.67 31.73 10.08
N ARG A 66 22.74 31.22 9.46
CA ARG A 66 22.71 29.97 8.69
C ARG A 66 22.28 28.76 9.52
N GLU A 67 22.79 28.62 10.74
CA GLU A 67 22.49 27.47 11.62
C GLU A 67 21.02 27.50 12.06
N PHE A 68 20.50 28.68 12.39
CA PHE A 68 19.08 28.90 12.67
C PHE A 68 18.21 28.56 11.46
N SER A 69 18.55 29.08 10.27
CA SER A 69 17.81 28.78 9.04
C SER A 69 17.83 27.28 8.68
N GLN A 70 18.93 26.56 8.96
CA GLN A 70 18.99 25.10 8.82
C GLN A 70 18.11 24.38 9.85
N HIS A 71 18.12 24.83 11.11
CA HIS A 71 17.24 24.31 12.15
C HIS A 71 15.75 24.54 11.81
N ALA A 72 15.38 25.76 11.40
CA ALA A 72 14.03 26.11 10.96
C ALA A 72 13.58 25.24 9.79
N HIS A 73 14.43 25.02 8.78
CA HIS A 73 14.12 24.11 7.67
C HIS A 73 13.80 22.68 8.15
N VAL A 74 14.59 22.13 9.08
CA VAL A 74 14.33 20.79 9.65
C VAL A 74 13.04 20.78 10.47
N VAL A 75 12.80 21.78 11.33
CA VAL A 75 11.58 21.86 12.14
C VAL A 75 10.33 22.01 11.28
N LEU A 76 10.37 22.82 10.22
CA LEU A 76 9.27 22.95 9.26
C LEU A 76 9.02 21.63 8.52
N LEU A 77 10.05 20.90 8.11
CA LEU A 77 9.91 19.58 7.49
C LEU A 77 9.28 18.55 8.45
N GLU A 78 9.69 18.56 9.72
CA GLU A 78 9.08 17.72 10.76
C GLU A 78 7.62 18.13 11.05
N LEU A 79 7.30 19.42 10.97
CA LEU A 79 5.93 19.93 11.10
C LEU A 79 5.04 19.55 9.90
N VAL A 80 5.60 19.53 8.68
CA VAL A 80 4.94 18.94 7.50
C VAL A 80 4.64 17.46 7.76
N ILE A 81 5.56 16.69 8.34
CA ILE A 81 5.32 15.28 8.68
C ILE A 81 4.24 15.15 9.75
N ASP A 82 4.31 15.93 10.83
CA ASP A 82 3.31 15.96 11.91
C ASP A 82 1.89 16.21 11.35
N ARG A 83 1.72 17.25 10.53
CA ARG A 83 0.43 17.65 9.99
C ARG A 83 -0.04 16.75 8.84
N ARG A 84 0.81 16.48 7.85
CA ARG A 84 0.46 15.69 6.65
C ARG A 84 0.33 14.21 6.92
N LEU A 85 1.30 13.60 7.61
CA LEU A 85 1.40 12.14 7.71
C LEU A 85 0.62 11.60 8.91
N LEU A 86 0.50 12.37 9.99
CA LEU A 86 -0.14 11.93 11.21
C LEU A 86 -1.52 12.54 11.36
N LEU A 87 -1.65 13.86 11.57
CA LEU A 87 -2.94 14.47 11.88
C LEU A 87 -3.97 14.29 10.75
N LEU A 88 -3.59 14.54 9.49
CA LEU A 88 -4.51 14.42 8.35
C LEU A 88 -4.92 12.97 8.06
N LEU A 89 -4.00 12.00 8.12
CA LEU A 89 -4.37 10.58 7.96
C LEU A 89 -5.25 10.11 9.11
N GLN A 90 -4.97 10.54 10.34
CA GLN A 90 -5.78 10.23 11.52
C GLN A 90 -7.18 10.84 11.43
N SER A 91 -7.32 12.07 10.92
CA SER A 91 -8.62 12.71 10.72
C SER A 91 -9.45 12.02 9.65
N PHE A 92 -8.84 11.62 8.53
CA PHE A 92 -9.52 10.78 7.52
C PHE A 92 -9.84 9.36 8.04
N THR A 93 -8.99 8.78 8.90
CA THR A 93 -9.26 7.48 9.52
C THR A 93 -10.50 7.58 10.43
N GLY A 94 -10.57 8.60 11.28
CA GLY A 94 -11.74 8.85 12.13
C GLY A 94 -13.01 9.14 11.33
N TYR A 95 -12.90 9.90 10.24
CA TYR A 95 -14.02 10.12 9.31
C TYR A 95 -14.53 8.82 8.69
N ALA A 96 -13.63 7.99 8.16
CA ALA A 96 -13.98 6.69 7.60
C ALA A 96 -14.60 5.76 8.66
N GLU A 97 -14.05 5.70 9.87
CA GLU A 97 -14.59 4.89 10.97
C GLU A 97 -15.96 5.38 11.45
N ASN A 98 -16.24 6.69 11.44
CA ASN A 98 -17.57 7.23 11.70
C ASN A 98 -18.58 6.79 10.62
N LEU A 99 -18.21 6.84 9.33
CA LEU A 99 -19.05 6.34 8.23
C LEU A 99 -19.30 4.83 8.33
N LEU A 100 -18.31 4.05 8.76
CA LEU A 100 -18.43 2.59 8.97
C LEU A 100 -19.31 2.21 10.17
N SER A 101 -19.53 3.13 11.13
CA SER A 101 -20.12 2.81 12.44
C SER A 101 -21.61 3.18 12.60
N GLU A 102 -22.27 3.73 11.57
CA GLU A 102 -23.66 4.26 11.61
C GLU A 102 -23.95 5.29 12.74
N LYS A 103 -22.93 5.77 13.45
CA LYS A 103 -23.09 6.73 14.56
C LYS A 103 -23.23 8.14 14.01
N ALA A 104 -24.46 8.65 14.01
CA ALA A 104 -24.81 9.98 13.49
C ALA A 104 -24.20 11.18 14.25
N VAL A 105 -23.46 10.97 15.35
CA VAL A 105 -22.84 12.05 16.13
C VAL A 105 -21.39 11.68 16.48
N PRO A 106 -20.38 12.47 16.05
CA PRO A 106 -19.02 12.36 16.55
C PRO A 106 -18.99 12.73 18.03
N ALA A 107 -18.80 11.75 18.91
CA ALA A 107 -18.51 12.02 20.31
C ALA A 107 -17.15 12.74 20.42
N ALA A 108 -17.04 13.71 21.33
CA ALA A 108 -15.76 14.38 21.61
C ALA A 108 -14.72 13.34 22.05
N GLN A 109 -13.80 12.99 21.15
CA GLN A 109 -12.84 11.92 21.43
C GLN A 109 -11.83 12.39 22.49
N PRO A 110 -11.52 11.55 23.50
CA PRO A 110 -10.37 11.78 24.36
C PRO A 110 -9.09 11.75 23.51
N VAL A 111 -8.02 12.39 24.00
CA VAL A 111 -6.73 12.41 23.30
C VAL A 111 -6.28 10.97 23.02
N GLY A 112 -6.16 10.62 21.74
CA GLY A 112 -5.79 9.28 21.33
C GLY A 112 -4.34 8.95 21.67
N PRO A 113 -3.97 7.66 21.75
CA PRO A 113 -2.59 7.27 22.05
C PRO A 113 -1.63 7.75 20.95
N CYS A 114 -0.39 8.10 21.35
CA CYS A 114 0.70 8.36 20.40
C CYS A 114 0.83 7.17 19.45
N MET A 115 0.82 7.43 18.14
CA MET A 115 0.98 6.40 17.11
C MET A 115 2.17 6.71 16.21
N SER A 116 2.93 5.68 15.86
CA SER A 116 3.98 5.82 14.85
C SER A 116 3.40 6.07 13.46
N ALA A 117 4.18 6.68 12.58
CA ALA A 117 3.83 6.91 11.17
C ALA A 117 3.34 5.64 10.47
N GLY A 118 4.04 4.51 10.65
CA GLY A 118 3.66 3.22 10.06
C GLY A 118 2.33 2.68 10.59
N LEU A 119 2.04 2.84 11.89
CA LEU A 119 0.76 2.42 12.46
C LEU A 119 -0.40 3.31 12.00
N THR A 120 -0.17 4.63 11.91
CA THR A 120 -1.14 5.59 11.37
C THR A 120 -1.48 5.26 9.91
N ALA A 121 -0.47 5.10 9.05
CA ALA A 121 -0.66 4.74 7.65
C ALA A 121 -1.38 3.38 7.48
N ARG A 122 -1.02 2.37 8.29
CA ARG A 122 -1.68 1.06 8.28
C ARG A 122 -3.15 1.14 8.70
N LYS A 123 -3.48 1.89 9.76
CA LYS A 123 -4.88 2.07 10.19
C LYS A 123 -5.69 2.78 9.10
N TYR A 124 -5.21 3.92 8.61
CA TYR A 124 -5.82 4.66 7.51
C TYR A 124 -6.14 3.75 6.31
N TRP A 125 -5.15 3.01 5.82
CA TRP A 125 -5.35 2.09 4.69
C TRP A 125 -6.37 0.98 5.01
N SER A 126 -6.33 0.42 6.22
CA SER A 126 -7.29 -0.62 6.62
C SER A 126 -8.74 -0.10 6.73
N SER A 127 -8.94 1.13 7.20
CA SER A 127 -10.27 1.75 7.30
C SER A 127 -10.78 2.19 5.92
N MET A 128 -9.90 2.64 5.02
CA MET A 128 -10.25 2.92 3.61
C MET A 128 -10.65 1.64 2.84
N LEU A 129 -9.93 0.52 3.02
CA LEU A 129 -10.31 -0.75 2.40
C LEU A 129 -11.68 -1.25 2.88
N ARG A 130 -11.97 -1.12 4.18
CA ARG A 130 -13.30 -1.45 4.75
C ARG A 130 -14.40 -0.56 4.18
N LEU A 131 -14.14 0.75 4.04
CA LEU A 131 -15.09 1.69 3.45
C LEU A 131 -15.34 1.35 1.97
N GLY A 132 -14.30 0.98 1.21
CA GLY A 132 -14.42 0.48 -0.15
C GLY A 132 -15.29 -0.79 -0.25
N ALA A 133 -15.10 -1.75 0.67
CA ALA A 133 -15.93 -2.95 0.75
C ALA A 133 -17.40 -2.64 1.06
N LEU A 134 -17.70 -1.74 2.01
CA LEU A 134 -19.09 -1.31 2.25
C LEU A 134 -19.70 -0.59 1.04
N CYS A 135 -18.95 0.28 0.36
CA CYS A 135 -19.41 0.91 -0.89
C CYS A 135 -19.74 -0.14 -1.96
N GLN A 136 -18.92 -1.19 -2.10
CA GLN A 136 -19.15 -2.29 -3.04
C GLN A 136 -20.38 -3.13 -2.65
N GLN A 137 -20.59 -3.38 -1.35
CA GLN A 137 -21.76 -4.07 -0.81
C GLN A 137 -23.06 -3.26 -1.03
N LEU A 138 -23.05 -1.96 -0.74
CA LEU A 138 -24.22 -1.09 -1.00
C LEU A 138 -24.55 -0.99 -2.50
N LEU A 139 -23.53 -1.05 -3.37
CA LEU A 139 -23.74 -1.13 -4.82
C LEU A 139 -24.34 -2.48 -5.25
N SER A 140 -23.91 -3.60 -4.69
CA SER A 140 -24.47 -4.92 -5.01
C SER A 140 -25.88 -5.12 -4.43
N GLU A 141 -26.13 -4.64 -3.21
CA GLU A 141 -27.44 -4.68 -2.57
C GLU A 141 -28.48 -3.81 -3.30
N LYS A 142 -28.09 -2.61 -3.75
CA LYS A 142 -28.90 -1.76 -4.65
C LYS A 142 -29.22 -2.43 -5.99
N ASN A 143 -28.34 -3.32 -6.48
CA ASN A 143 -28.57 -4.09 -7.70
C ASN A 143 -29.47 -5.32 -7.47
N ASN A 144 -29.40 -5.93 -6.28
CA ASN A 144 -30.19 -7.11 -5.89
C ASN A 144 -31.62 -6.75 -5.46
N SER A 145 -31.80 -5.72 -4.64
CA SER A 145 -33.11 -5.19 -4.20
C SER A 145 -34.02 -4.73 -5.35
N ARG A 146 -33.48 -4.62 -6.58
CA ARG A 146 -34.25 -4.36 -7.80
C ARG A 146 -34.95 -5.60 -8.39
N LYS A 147 -34.74 -6.80 -7.85
CA LYS A 147 -35.34 -8.05 -8.35
C LYS A 147 -36.62 -8.49 -7.62
N ASP A 148 -36.81 -8.10 -6.36
CA ASP A 148 -37.85 -8.66 -5.50
C ASP A 148 -39.01 -7.69 -5.19
N VAL A 149 -39.85 -7.40 -6.20
CA VAL A 149 -41.21 -6.84 -5.99
C VAL A 149 -42.22 -7.45 -6.97
N PRO A 150 -43.21 -8.24 -6.51
CA PRO A 150 -44.34 -8.68 -7.32
C PRO A 150 -45.42 -7.57 -7.44
N THR A 151 -45.83 -7.24 -8.66
CA THR A 151 -46.85 -6.21 -8.93
C THR A 151 -48.29 -6.72 -8.75
N PRO A 152 -49.20 -5.87 -8.25
CA PRO A 152 -50.47 -5.70 -8.98
C PRO A 152 -50.96 -4.24 -9.14
N LYS A 153 -51.20 -3.88 -10.42
CA LYS A 153 -52.14 -2.90 -11.00
C LYS A 153 -52.55 -1.60 -10.26
N ALA A 154 -52.22 -0.47 -10.91
CA ALA A 154 -53.11 0.65 -11.37
C ALA A 154 -54.21 1.22 -10.43
N THR A 155 -54.45 2.53 -10.32
CA THR A 155 -54.15 3.71 -11.18
C THR A 155 -54.05 4.99 -10.28
N PRO A 156 -53.79 6.24 -10.75
CA PRO A 156 -52.86 7.12 -10.03
C PRO A 156 -53.48 8.34 -9.34
N GLU A 157 -52.80 8.83 -8.31
CA GLU A 157 -52.80 10.26 -7.98
C GLU A 157 -51.40 10.75 -7.59
N ARG A 158 -50.86 11.66 -8.42
CA ARG A 158 -49.86 12.72 -8.17
C ARG A 158 -48.46 12.42 -7.58
N VAL A 159 -47.51 13.26 -8.02
CA VAL A 159 -46.16 13.55 -7.48
C VAL A 159 -44.98 12.70 -8.00
N ASN A 160 -44.20 13.36 -8.88
CA ASN A 160 -42.74 13.42 -9.04
C ASN A 160 -41.88 12.15 -8.80
N THR A 161 -41.12 11.76 -9.83
CA THR A 161 -39.63 11.83 -9.90
C THR A 161 -39.14 11.01 -11.10
N GLU A 162 -38.61 11.65 -12.14
CA GLU A 162 -38.10 10.91 -13.30
C GLU A 162 -36.65 10.45 -13.12
N LYS A 163 -36.45 9.14 -13.29
CA LYS A 163 -35.15 8.48 -13.49
C LYS A 163 -35.21 7.73 -14.81
N GLN A 164 -34.37 8.08 -15.77
CA GLN A 164 -34.27 7.35 -17.03
C GLN A 164 -33.20 6.24 -16.94
N CYS A 165 -33.50 5.06 -17.48
CA CYS A 165 -32.63 3.89 -17.49
C CYS A 165 -32.86 3.11 -18.79
N VAL A 166 -31.79 2.76 -19.51
CA VAL A 166 -31.84 1.95 -20.73
C VAL A 166 -31.21 0.56 -20.46
N LYS A 167 -31.65 -0.47 -21.21
CA LYS A 167 -31.48 -1.92 -20.91
C LYS A 167 -30.21 -2.57 -21.51
N SER A 168 -29.96 -3.81 -21.05
CA SER A 168 -29.12 -4.90 -21.63
C SER A 168 -27.71 -5.03 -21.01
N CYS A 169 -27.20 -6.21 -20.59
CA CYS A 169 -27.83 -7.51 -20.25
C CYS A 169 -26.90 -8.37 -19.33
N SER A 170 -27.22 -9.64 -19.07
CA SER A 170 -26.42 -10.61 -18.29
C SER A 170 -26.34 -11.99 -18.97
N PRO A 171 -25.28 -12.80 -18.74
CA PRO A 171 -25.22 -13.82 -17.64
C PRO A 171 -23.82 -13.83 -16.93
N THR A 172 -23.45 -14.62 -15.91
CA THR A 172 -24.12 -15.40 -14.82
C THR A 172 -23.02 -15.83 -13.79
N VAL A 173 -23.39 -16.18 -12.55
CA VAL A 173 -22.48 -16.56 -11.41
C VAL A 173 -22.32 -18.12 -11.32
N PRO A 174 -21.31 -18.68 -10.60
CA PRO A 174 -21.50 -18.97 -9.15
C PRO A 174 -20.24 -18.84 -8.25
N GLU A 175 -20.47 -18.53 -6.97
CA GLU A 175 -19.52 -18.66 -5.84
C GLU A 175 -19.44 -20.10 -5.29
N PRO A 176 -18.47 -20.39 -4.41
CA PRO A 176 -18.79 -21.12 -3.17
C PRO A 176 -18.23 -20.47 -1.89
N ALA A 177 -19.00 -20.57 -0.81
CA ALA A 177 -18.66 -20.05 0.52
C ALA A 177 -17.68 -20.96 1.31
N SER A 178 -17.04 -20.39 2.34
CA SER A 178 -16.16 -21.10 3.28
C SER A 178 -16.67 -21.02 4.73
N SER A 179 -16.47 -22.10 5.51
CA SER A 179 -16.91 -22.22 6.90
C SER A 179 -15.76 -22.09 7.90
N ILE A 180 -16.06 -21.55 9.08
CA ILE A 180 -15.11 -21.31 10.17
C ILE A 180 -15.10 -22.50 11.15
N GLY A 181 -13.92 -22.86 11.66
CA GLY A 181 -13.76 -23.73 12.84
C GLY A 181 -12.40 -23.51 13.50
N ALA A 182 -12.38 -23.29 14.83
CA ALA A 182 -11.19 -22.93 15.61
C ALA A 182 -10.95 -23.85 16.83
N ALA A 183 -9.75 -23.71 17.43
CA ALA A 183 -9.23 -24.34 18.67
C ALA A 183 -8.70 -25.81 18.53
N GLN A 184 -7.68 -26.28 19.27
CA GLN A 184 -6.75 -25.62 20.22
C GLN A 184 -5.40 -26.39 20.37
N SER A 185 -4.49 -25.90 21.23
CA SER A 185 -3.12 -26.42 21.44
C SER A 185 -2.96 -27.46 22.57
N SER A 186 -1.96 -28.35 22.45
CA SER A 186 -1.14 -28.92 23.55
C SER A 186 0.14 -29.55 22.94
N LEU A 187 1.37 -29.10 23.26
CA LEU A 187 2.18 -29.31 24.48
C LEU A 187 2.60 -30.77 24.74
N CYS A 188 3.90 -31.03 24.56
CA CYS A 188 4.58 -32.28 24.88
C CYS A 188 4.96 -32.39 26.37
N PRO A 189 5.19 -33.61 26.88
CA PRO A 189 6.15 -33.86 27.96
C PRO A 189 7.30 -34.78 27.52
N LEU A 190 8.39 -34.75 28.30
CA LEU A 190 9.66 -35.43 28.06
C LEU A 190 10.03 -36.29 29.28
N GLN A 191 10.41 -37.55 29.07
CA GLN A 191 11.23 -38.47 29.92
C GLN A 191 11.02 -39.91 29.42
N SER A 192 11.88 -40.92 29.56
CA SER A 192 13.31 -41.13 29.81
C SER A 192 13.44 -42.55 30.41
N ILE A 193 14.29 -43.43 29.84
CA ILE A 193 14.88 -44.62 30.53
C ILE A 193 13.86 -45.80 30.75
N ASP A 194 14.14 -47.11 30.62
CA ASP A 194 15.39 -47.90 30.62
C ASP A 194 15.40 -49.16 29.69
N VAL A 195 16.51 -49.92 29.77
CA VAL A 195 17.01 -51.10 29.02
C VAL A 195 16.18 -52.42 29.02
N ALA A 196 16.41 -53.21 27.96
CA ALA A 196 16.38 -54.70 27.82
C ALA A 196 15.47 -55.19 26.66
N GLY A 197 15.83 -56.18 25.84
CA GLY A 197 17.08 -56.93 25.67
C GLY A 197 17.07 -57.60 24.27
N GLY A 198 18.24 -57.97 23.73
CA GLY A 198 18.35 -58.52 22.37
C GLY A 198 18.79 -59.98 22.36
N ASP A 199 18.01 -60.85 21.72
CA ASP A 199 18.41 -62.21 21.37
C ASP A 199 18.89 -62.27 19.92
N VAL A 200 20.08 -62.86 19.72
CA VAL A 200 20.70 -63.07 18.41
C VAL A 200 20.71 -64.57 18.11
N SER A 201 19.99 -64.99 17.07
CA SER A 201 20.04 -66.38 16.59
C SER A 201 21.30 -66.65 15.76
N ALA A 202 21.84 -67.86 15.93
CA ALA A 202 23.19 -68.24 15.52
C ALA A 202 23.37 -68.46 14.00
N SER A 203 24.62 -68.31 13.54
CA SER A 203 25.09 -68.75 12.22
C SER A 203 25.88 -70.05 12.32
N SER A 204 25.91 -70.82 11.23
CA SER A 204 26.42 -72.19 11.14
C SER A 204 27.95 -72.29 10.93
N LEU A 205 28.54 -73.30 11.58
CA LEU A 205 29.94 -73.73 11.43
C LEU A 205 30.15 -74.63 10.19
N PRO A 206 31.38 -74.65 9.65
CA PRO A 206 31.99 -75.87 9.11
C PRO A 206 33.18 -76.35 9.99
N PRO A 207 33.63 -77.63 9.86
CA PRO A 207 34.44 -78.29 10.89
C PRO A 207 35.91 -78.51 10.50
N SER A 208 36.82 -78.65 11.50
CA SER A 208 37.84 -79.72 11.45
C SER A 208 38.66 -79.94 12.75
N VAL A 209 39.19 -81.17 12.87
CA VAL A 209 40.26 -81.70 13.74
C VAL A 209 40.30 -81.28 15.21
N ARG A 210 39.81 -82.18 16.07
CA ARG A 210 40.19 -82.27 17.50
C ARG A 210 41.57 -82.93 17.62
N GLY A 211 42.63 -82.13 17.68
CA GLY A 211 43.94 -82.59 18.16
C GLY A 211 43.95 -82.68 19.68
N VAL A 212 44.33 -83.83 20.23
CA VAL A 212 44.62 -83.98 21.66
C VAL A 212 46.05 -83.51 21.90
N THR A 213 46.22 -82.48 22.72
CA THR A 213 47.48 -82.23 23.44
C THR A 213 47.18 -81.88 24.88
N GLU A 214 47.96 -82.48 25.77
CA GLU A 214 47.76 -82.47 27.21
C GLU A 214 48.14 -81.11 27.81
N SER A 215 47.49 -80.71 28.90
CA SER A 215 47.89 -79.53 29.67
C SER A 215 49.13 -79.85 30.52
N ILE A 216 50.28 -79.97 29.85
CA ILE A 216 51.58 -80.11 30.52
C ILE A 216 51.90 -78.76 31.18
N SER A 217 51.80 -78.72 32.51
CA SER A 217 52.27 -77.59 33.30
C SER A 217 53.80 -77.60 33.38
N THR A 218 54.47 -77.03 32.37
CA THR A 218 55.90 -76.70 32.47
C THR A 218 56.08 -75.41 33.24
N GLN A 219 56.52 -75.52 34.49
CA GLN A 219 57.18 -74.43 35.20
C GLN A 219 58.52 -74.13 34.52
N THR A 220 58.53 -73.23 33.55
CA THR A 220 59.76 -72.56 33.09
C THR A 220 59.94 -71.24 33.85
N PRO A 221 61.18 -70.85 34.20
CA PRO A 221 61.45 -69.55 34.83
C PRO A 221 60.98 -68.39 33.94
N GLU A 222 60.64 -67.26 34.56
CA GLU A 222 60.25 -66.02 33.87
C GLU A 222 61.40 -65.45 33.04
N SER A 223 61.57 -65.97 31.82
CA SER A 223 62.31 -65.31 30.76
C SER A 223 61.38 -64.31 30.08
N PRO A 224 61.81 -63.07 29.79
CA PRO A 224 60.96 -62.08 29.12
C PRO A 224 60.68 -62.54 27.70
N LEU A 225 59.55 -63.23 27.50
CA LEU A 225 59.09 -63.69 26.21
C LEU A 225 58.95 -62.48 25.28
N ALA A 226 59.81 -62.42 24.27
CA ALA A 226 59.67 -61.46 23.21
C ALA A 226 58.29 -61.65 22.55
N PRO A 227 57.56 -60.56 22.24
CA PRO A 227 56.29 -60.64 21.52
C PRO A 227 56.50 -61.38 20.19
N CYS A 228 55.52 -62.18 19.78
CA CYS A 228 55.58 -62.83 18.47
C CYS A 228 55.58 -61.77 17.34
N ASP A 229 56.23 -62.03 16.21
CA ASP A 229 56.30 -61.03 15.11
C ASP A 229 54.92 -60.60 14.62
N VAL A 230 53.95 -61.53 14.60
CA VAL A 230 52.53 -61.25 14.30
C VAL A 230 51.90 -60.32 15.34
N CYS A 231 52.26 -60.49 16.61
CA CYS A 231 51.81 -59.69 17.74
C CYS A 231 52.36 -58.26 17.64
N ALA A 232 53.65 -58.12 17.30
CA ALA A 232 54.32 -56.84 17.08
C ALA A 232 53.78 -56.11 15.84
N GLY A 233 53.60 -56.83 14.73
CA GLY A 233 53.01 -56.28 13.50
C GLY A 233 51.56 -55.82 13.69
N ALA A 234 50.76 -56.58 14.44
CA ALA A 234 49.42 -56.17 14.84
C ALA A 234 49.46 -54.88 15.68
N GLN A 235 50.29 -54.80 16.73
CA GLN A 235 50.43 -53.58 17.53
C GLN A 235 50.91 -52.36 16.72
N ALA A 236 51.79 -52.55 15.73
CA ALA A 236 52.25 -51.47 14.85
C ALA A 236 51.13 -50.92 13.95
N SER A 237 50.42 -51.79 13.22
CA SER A 237 49.28 -51.39 12.38
C SER A 237 48.19 -50.69 13.20
N LEU A 238 47.95 -51.20 14.40
CA LEU A 238 47.03 -50.61 15.36
C LEU A 238 47.46 -49.19 15.79
N GLN A 239 48.75 -48.96 16.10
CA GLN A 239 49.28 -47.62 16.36
C GLN A 239 49.07 -46.65 15.18
N GLU A 240 49.28 -47.08 13.94
CA GLU A 240 49.02 -46.27 12.74
C GLU A 240 47.55 -45.85 12.63
N VAL A 241 46.62 -46.81 12.81
CA VAL A 241 45.17 -46.53 12.79
C VAL A 241 44.79 -45.52 13.87
N SER A 242 45.33 -45.63 15.09
CA SER A 242 45.01 -44.67 16.15
C SER A 242 45.69 -43.30 15.97
N LYS A 243 46.85 -43.23 15.29
CA LYS A 243 47.42 -41.94 14.84
C LYS A 243 46.50 -41.27 13.81
N ALA A 244 45.93 -42.04 12.88
CA ALA A 244 44.95 -41.53 11.92
C ALA A 244 43.65 -41.04 12.60
N ILE A 245 43.11 -41.81 13.56
CA ILE A 245 41.91 -41.40 14.33
C ILE A 245 42.18 -40.13 15.16
N ALA A 246 43.33 -40.04 15.82
CA ALA A 246 43.74 -38.84 16.55
C ALA A 246 43.88 -37.62 15.62
N GLY A 247 44.45 -37.80 14.42
CA GLY A 247 44.53 -36.76 13.39
C GLY A 247 43.17 -36.30 12.86
N ILE A 248 42.22 -37.22 12.66
CA ILE A 248 40.83 -36.88 12.31
C ILE A 248 40.22 -36.02 13.44
N CYS A 249 40.31 -36.47 14.68
CA CYS A 249 39.82 -35.72 15.84
C CYS A 249 40.42 -34.30 15.89
N GLN A 250 41.74 -34.17 15.73
CA GLN A 250 42.43 -32.88 15.73
C GLN A 250 41.96 -31.98 14.58
N SER A 251 41.82 -32.51 13.36
CA SER A 251 41.33 -31.74 12.20
C SER A 251 39.89 -31.21 12.37
N GLN A 252 39.05 -31.93 13.12
CA GLN A 252 37.66 -31.57 13.39
C GLN A 252 37.48 -30.84 14.74
N ASN A 253 38.58 -30.48 15.42
CA ASN A 253 38.58 -29.90 16.78
C ASN A 253 37.82 -30.74 17.83
N ILE A 254 37.81 -32.06 17.66
CA ILE A 254 37.22 -33.02 18.60
C ILE A 254 38.30 -33.45 19.63
N PRO A 255 38.01 -33.45 20.95
CA PRO A 255 38.94 -33.96 21.95
C PRO A 255 39.24 -35.46 21.75
N SER A 256 40.50 -35.80 21.48
CA SER A 256 40.96 -37.18 21.35
C SER A 256 41.42 -37.77 22.69
N ALA A 257 40.86 -38.94 23.01
CA ALA A 257 41.33 -39.84 24.07
C ALA A 257 42.64 -40.54 23.66
N LEU A 258 42.72 -41.00 22.41
CA LEU A 258 43.90 -41.69 21.88
C LEU A 258 45.15 -40.81 21.88
N SER A 259 45.02 -39.53 21.53
CA SER A 259 46.13 -38.57 21.55
C SER A 259 46.76 -38.45 22.94
N ARG A 260 45.94 -38.41 24.01
CA ARG A 260 46.43 -38.36 25.40
C ARG A 260 47.10 -39.67 25.80
N PHE A 261 46.49 -40.80 25.44
CA PHE A 261 47.06 -42.12 25.75
C PHE A 261 48.37 -42.37 24.99
N HIS A 262 48.48 -41.97 23.73
CA HIS A 262 49.71 -42.02 22.95
C HIS A 262 50.81 -41.15 23.56
N GLN A 263 50.49 -39.93 24.00
CA GLN A 263 51.45 -39.08 24.70
C GLN A 263 51.98 -39.76 25.98
N THR A 264 51.10 -40.32 26.82
CA THR A 264 51.50 -41.06 28.02
C THR A 264 52.34 -42.31 27.69
N LEU A 265 52.03 -43.02 26.60
CA LEU A 265 52.81 -44.17 26.17
C LEU A 265 54.20 -43.80 25.61
N GLU A 266 54.31 -42.73 24.81
CA GLU A 266 55.60 -42.27 24.28
C GLU A 266 56.52 -41.77 25.41
N GLU A 267 55.95 -41.16 26.46
CA GLU A 267 56.67 -40.74 27.67
C GLU A 267 57.09 -41.94 28.57
N THR A 268 56.32 -43.03 28.62
CA THR A 268 56.54 -44.14 29.58
C THR A 268 57.18 -45.40 28.98
N MET A 269 57.03 -45.65 27.68
CA MET A 269 57.30 -46.96 27.03
C MET A 269 58.08 -46.81 25.71
N SER A 270 59.31 -46.31 25.77
CA SER A 270 60.10 -45.99 24.55
C SER A 270 60.47 -47.18 23.65
N ARG A 271 60.18 -48.45 24.02
CA ARG A 271 60.43 -49.65 23.18
C ARG A 271 59.82 -50.99 23.64
N ARG A 272 58.83 -51.01 24.53
CA ARG A 272 58.22 -52.27 25.03
C ARG A 272 56.83 -52.47 24.43
N THR A 273 56.51 -53.70 24.00
CA THR A 273 55.17 -54.05 23.52
C THR A 273 54.13 -53.93 24.63
N LEU A 274 52.94 -53.48 24.23
CA LEU A 274 51.81 -53.22 25.11
C LEU A 274 51.35 -54.52 25.78
N SER A 275 51.05 -54.45 27.09
CA SER A 275 50.45 -55.57 27.81
C SER A 275 48.99 -55.79 27.38
N ALA A 276 48.41 -56.93 27.74
CA ALA A 276 46.99 -57.19 27.51
C ALA A 276 46.07 -56.13 28.17
N VAL A 277 46.49 -55.54 29.29
CA VAL A 277 45.76 -54.46 29.98
C VAL A 277 45.83 -53.17 29.17
N ASP A 278 47.02 -52.81 28.67
CA ASP A 278 47.22 -51.62 27.83
C ASP A 278 46.43 -51.72 26.51
N MET A 279 46.42 -52.91 25.89
CA MET A 279 45.65 -53.18 24.67
C MET A 279 44.13 -53.03 24.89
N ASN A 280 43.61 -53.51 26.02
CA ASN A 280 42.20 -53.36 26.37
C ASN A 280 41.84 -51.89 26.68
N TYR A 281 42.69 -51.18 27.41
CA TYR A 281 42.51 -49.74 27.67
C TYR A 281 42.52 -48.94 26.37
N TRP A 282 43.49 -49.21 25.49
CA TRP A 282 43.64 -48.57 24.19
C TRP A 282 42.44 -48.80 23.26
N ALA A 283 41.91 -50.02 23.21
CA ALA A 283 40.67 -50.31 22.49
C ALA A 283 39.47 -49.51 23.04
N SER A 284 39.43 -49.28 24.36
CA SER A 284 38.40 -48.44 24.99
C SER A 284 38.55 -46.95 24.62
N GLU A 285 39.78 -46.43 24.56
CA GLU A 285 40.05 -45.05 24.12
C GLU A 285 39.75 -44.84 22.63
N GLN A 286 40.08 -45.83 21.79
CA GLN A 286 39.74 -45.85 20.37
C GLN A 286 38.22 -45.84 20.16
N SER A 287 37.48 -46.67 20.90
CA SER A 287 36.02 -46.71 20.87
C SER A 287 35.39 -45.38 21.30
N LYS A 288 35.95 -44.71 22.33
CA LYS A 288 35.52 -43.36 22.76
C LYS A 288 35.71 -42.32 21.66
N ASP A 289 36.84 -42.32 20.95
CA ASP A 289 37.11 -41.36 19.87
C ASP A 289 36.22 -41.62 18.64
N LEU A 290 36.06 -42.87 18.21
CA LEU A 290 35.11 -43.22 17.14
C LEU A 290 33.67 -42.84 17.50
N SER A 291 33.27 -43.01 18.77
CA SER A 291 31.96 -42.56 19.26
C SER A 291 31.79 -41.05 19.23
N ARG A 292 32.85 -40.27 19.52
CA ARG A 292 32.83 -38.79 19.41
C ARG A 292 32.74 -38.34 17.96
N ILE A 293 33.52 -38.95 17.06
CA ILE A 293 33.47 -38.69 15.62
C ILE A 293 32.08 -38.98 15.07
N SER A 294 31.50 -40.14 15.40
CA SER A 294 30.14 -40.53 14.97
C SER A 294 29.07 -39.52 15.44
N LYS A 295 29.12 -39.10 16.71
CA LYS A 295 28.23 -38.05 17.24
C LYS A 295 28.41 -36.70 16.52
N HIS A 296 29.65 -36.29 16.26
CA HIS A 296 29.94 -35.04 15.55
C HIS A 296 29.40 -35.07 14.10
N LEU A 297 29.64 -36.16 13.36
CA LEU A 297 29.08 -36.38 12.01
C LEU A 297 27.55 -36.34 12.02
N HIS A 298 26.92 -36.96 13.02
CA HIS A 298 25.46 -36.92 13.15
C HIS A 298 24.93 -35.50 13.40
N MET A 299 25.56 -34.71 14.28
CA MET A 299 25.19 -33.31 14.49
C MET A 299 25.39 -32.46 13.23
N LEU A 300 26.49 -32.66 12.47
CA LEU A 300 26.70 -31.96 11.20
C LEU A 300 25.60 -32.29 10.18
N LEU A 301 25.20 -33.56 10.06
CA LEU A 301 24.08 -33.95 9.18
C LEU A 301 22.75 -33.34 9.63
N GLN A 302 22.48 -33.29 10.94
CA GLN A 302 21.31 -32.63 11.50
C GLN A 302 21.28 -31.11 11.24
N LEU A 303 22.43 -30.45 11.11
CA LEU A 303 22.53 -29.03 10.75
C LEU A 303 22.46 -28.78 9.24
N ILE A 304 23.08 -29.65 8.43
CA ILE A 304 23.13 -29.51 6.97
C ILE A 304 21.75 -29.73 6.33
N ASN A 305 20.96 -30.70 6.80
CA ASN A 305 19.67 -31.03 6.17
C ASN A 305 18.65 -29.86 6.24
N PRO A 306 18.44 -29.18 7.38
CA PRO A 306 17.60 -27.98 7.44
C PRO A 306 18.14 -26.79 6.65
N LEU A 307 19.46 -26.69 6.44
CA LEU A 307 20.05 -25.65 5.61
C LEU A 307 19.79 -25.91 4.12
N LYS A 308 19.87 -27.18 3.67
CA LYS A 308 19.49 -27.58 2.31
C LYS A 308 18.02 -27.31 2.02
N SER A 309 17.10 -27.72 2.91
CA SER A 309 15.67 -27.48 2.69
C SER A 309 15.31 -25.99 2.71
N LYS A 310 15.97 -25.17 3.56
CA LYS A 310 15.82 -23.71 3.53
C LYS A 310 16.37 -23.08 2.25
N LEU A 311 17.45 -23.62 1.69
CA LEU A 311 18.02 -23.16 0.42
C LEU A 311 17.08 -23.45 -0.75
N GLU A 312 16.55 -24.68 -0.84
CA GLU A 312 15.57 -25.07 -1.85
C GLU A 312 14.29 -24.22 -1.77
N GLU A 313 13.82 -23.91 -0.57
CA GLU A 313 12.65 -23.06 -0.35
C GLU A 313 12.92 -21.59 -0.74
N ALA A 314 14.08 -21.04 -0.36
CA ALA A 314 14.49 -19.69 -0.76
C ALA A 314 14.67 -19.57 -2.29
N GLU A 315 15.15 -20.62 -2.96
CA GLU A 315 15.29 -20.66 -4.41
C GLU A 315 13.92 -20.66 -5.12
N LYS A 316 12.95 -21.44 -4.63
CA LYS A 316 11.56 -21.40 -5.12
C LYS A 316 10.92 -20.02 -4.94
N GLN A 317 11.10 -19.39 -3.78
CA GLN A 317 10.58 -18.05 -3.51
C GLN A 317 11.22 -16.99 -4.42
N LYS A 318 12.52 -17.09 -4.68
CA LYS A 318 13.24 -16.25 -5.65
C LYS A 318 12.67 -16.43 -7.06
N ASP A 319 12.44 -17.66 -7.52
CA ASP A 319 11.84 -17.94 -8.83
C ASP A 319 10.38 -17.45 -8.94
N GLU A 320 9.59 -17.56 -7.88
CA GLU A 320 8.21 -17.05 -7.85
C GLU A 320 8.16 -15.51 -7.89
N LEU A 321 9.02 -14.84 -7.11
CA LEU A 321 9.16 -13.38 -7.14
C LEU A 321 9.67 -12.89 -8.50
N GLN A 322 10.59 -13.62 -9.13
CA GLN A 322 11.06 -13.29 -10.48
C GLN A 322 9.92 -13.37 -11.51
N LYS A 323 9.10 -14.42 -11.50
CA LYS A 323 7.93 -14.53 -12.38
C LYS A 323 6.95 -13.37 -12.20
N LYS A 324 6.62 -13.02 -10.96
CA LYS A 324 5.76 -11.87 -10.66
C LYS A 324 6.36 -10.55 -11.14
N ALA A 325 7.67 -10.35 -11.02
CA ALA A 325 8.35 -9.17 -11.55
C ALA A 325 8.29 -9.11 -13.10
N GLU A 326 8.45 -10.24 -13.78
CA GLU A 326 8.30 -10.35 -15.24
C GLU A 326 6.85 -10.12 -15.70
N GLU A 327 5.85 -10.56 -14.92
CA GLU A 327 4.42 -10.30 -15.16
C GLU A 327 4.08 -8.80 -15.00
N PHE A 328 4.49 -8.17 -13.89
CA PHE A 328 4.30 -6.73 -13.70
C PHE A 328 5.03 -5.90 -14.76
N ALA A 329 6.22 -6.32 -15.21
CA ALA A 329 6.94 -5.65 -16.30
C ALA A 329 6.18 -5.70 -17.63
N LYS A 330 5.47 -6.80 -17.93
CA LYS A 330 4.61 -6.92 -19.12
C LYS A 330 3.38 -6.02 -19.02
N LEU A 331 2.64 -6.09 -17.90
CA LEU A 331 1.46 -5.25 -17.66
C LEU A 331 1.79 -3.76 -17.77
N LEU A 332 2.86 -3.31 -17.12
CA LEU A 332 3.36 -1.93 -17.19
C LEU A 332 3.78 -1.52 -18.62
N GLN A 333 4.22 -2.47 -19.46
CA GLN A 333 4.54 -2.19 -20.86
C GLN A 333 3.29 -2.14 -21.75
N GLU A 334 2.28 -2.93 -21.44
CA GLU A 334 0.99 -2.91 -22.12
C GLU A 334 0.27 -1.59 -21.85
N GLU A 335 0.17 -1.17 -20.58
CA GLU A 335 -0.51 0.09 -20.29
C GLU A 335 0.23 1.31 -20.83
N LYS A 336 1.57 1.33 -20.79
CA LYS A 336 2.32 2.43 -21.44
C LYS A 336 1.96 2.60 -22.93
N LYS A 337 1.52 1.53 -23.62
CA LYS A 337 0.99 1.63 -24.99
C LYS A 337 -0.44 2.17 -24.99
N THR A 338 -1.31 1.67 -24.11
CA THR A 338 -2.71 2.15 -23.93
C THR A 338 -2.74 3.64 -23.61
N GLN A 339 -2.04 4.08 -22.56
CA GLN A 339 -1.91 5.47 -22.14
C GLN A 339 -1.34 6.35 -23.27
N GLN A 340 -0.32 5.87 -24.00
CA GLN A 340 0.24 6.61 -25.14
C GLN A 340 -0.77 6.73 -26.30
N GLN A 341 -1.59 5.71 -26.55
CA GLN A 341 -2.63 5.74 -27.57
C GLN A 341 -3.75 6.72 -27.18
N GLN A 342 -4.26 6.62 -25.96
CA GLN A 342 -5.29 7.52 -25.41
C GLN A 342 -4.81 8.99 -25.42
N ARG A 343 -3.54 9.26 -25.10
CA ARG A 343 -2.96 10.62 -25.20
C ARG A 343 -3.00 11.16 -26.63
N LYS A 344 -2.63 10.35 -27.65
CA LYS A 344 -2.68 10.75 -29.07
C LYS A 344 -4.12 11.02 -29.52
N GLU A 345 -5.07 10.19 -29.12
CA GLU A 345 -6.49 10.36 -29.45
C GLU A 345 -7.07 11.63 -28.79
N ALA A 346 -6.73 11.88 -27.53
CA ALA A 346 -7.11 13.10 -26.82
C ALA A 346 -6.51 14.37 -27.45
N GLU A 347 -5.24 14.32 -27.86
CA GLU A 347 -4.55 15.43 -28.56
C GLU A 347 -5.20 15.72 -29.92
N GLN A 348 -5.51 14.68 -30.72
CA GLN A 348 -6.23 14.82 -31.99
C GLN A 348 -7.65 15.38 -31.79
N SER A 349 -8.37 14.91 -30.77
CA SER A 349 -9.70 15.42 -30.43
C SER A 349 -9.66 16.90 -29.98
N LEU A 350 -8.64 17.28 -29.21
CA LEU A 350 -8.43 18.66 -28.77
C LEU A 350 -8.14 19.59 -29.94
N GLU A 351 -7.25 19.21 -30.85
CA GLU A 351 -6.92 20.05 -32.01
C GLU A 351 -8.12 20.18 -32.98
N ALA A 352 -8.91 19.11 -33.15
CA ALA A 352 -10.16 19.17 -33.91
C ALA A 352 -11.17 20.16 -33.29
N LYS A 353 -11.42 20.08 -31.98
CA LYS A 353 -12.31 21.01 -31.26
C LYS A 353 -11.80 22.45 -31.26
N LYS A 354 -10.48 22.64 -31.16
CA LYS A 354 -9.84 23.97 -31.26
C LYS A 354 -10.05 24.58 -32.64
N LYS A 355 -9.93 23.79 -33.71
CA LYS A 355 -10.22 24.23 -35.08
C LYS A 355 -11.70 24.62 -35.25
N GLU A 356 -12.62 23.76 -34.81
CA GLU A 356 -14.07 24.05 -34.81
C GLU A 356 -14.38 25.34 -34.02
N HIS A 357 -13.75 25.52 -32.85
CA HIS A 357 -13.95 26.73 -32.05
C HIS A 357 -13.43 28.00 -32.78
N LEU A 358 -12.27 27.94 -33.42
CA LEU A 358 -11.76 29.05 -34.23
C LEU A 358 -12.70 29.37 -35.41
N GLU A 359 -13.26 28.36 -36.08
CA GLU A 359 -14.24 28.55 -37.16
C GLU A 359 -15.55 29.18 -36.66
N THR A 360 -16.06 28.77 -35.48
CA THR A 360 -17.25 29.38 -34.86
C THR A 360 -17.01 30.83 -34.40
N VAL A 361 -15.85 31.13 -33.81
CA VAL A 361 -15.47 32.51 -33.42
C VAL A 361 -15.36 33.40 -34.66
N ALA A 362 -14.65 32.96 -35.71
CA ALA A 362 -14.53 33.71 -36.96
C ALA A 362 -15.88 33.90 -37.71
N LYS A 363 -16.90 33.08 -37.42
CA LYS A 363 -18.27 33.32 -37.87
C LYS A 363 -18.95 34.40 -37.02
N LEU A 364 -18.93 34.27 -35.69
CA LEU A 364 -19.54 35.23 -34.76
C LEU A 364 -18.94 36.64 -34.90
N GLU A 365 -17.66 36.77 -35.20
CA GLU A 365 -17.01 38.05 -35.49
C GLU A 365 -17.57 38.71 -36.75
N ARG A 366 -17.77 37.96 -37.83
CA ARG A 366 -18.42 38.46 -39.05
C ARG A 366 -19.87 38.88 -38.79
N ASP A 367 -20.65 38.01 -38.14
CA ASP A 367 -22.06 38.28 -37.80
C ASP A 367 -22.19 39.57 -36.93
N LYS A 368 -21.25 39.77 -35.99
CA LYS A 368 -21.14 40.98 -35.16
C LYS A 368 -20.79 42.24 -35.96
N GLU A 369 -19.92 42.13 -36.96
CA GLU A 369 -19.63 43.25 -37.86
C GLU A 369 -20.81 43.60 -38.77
N ASP A 370 -21.52 42.60 -39.31
CA ASP A 370 -22.70 42.81 -40.13
C ASP A 370 -23.84 43.48 -39.34
N LEU A 371 -24.06 43.05 -38.10
CA LEU A 371 -25.00 43.73 -37.19
C LEU A 371 -24.58 45.19 -36.93
N ARG A 372 -23.29 45.46 -36.70
CA ARG A 372 -22.79 46.85 -36.55
C ARG A 372 -23.01 47.69 -37.80
N ARG A 373 -22.73 47.14 -38.99
CA ARG A 373 -23.01 47.80 -40.28
C ARG A 373 -24.51 48.09 -40.44
N GLY A 374 -25.37 47.12 -40.14
CA GLY A 374 -26.83 47.28 -40.18
C GLY A 374 -27.35 48.37 -39.22
N THR A 375 -26.86 48.38 -37.97
CA THR A 375 -27.21 49.42 -36.99
C THR A 375 -26.77 50.81 -37.45
N ALA A 376 -25.56 50.97 -37.99
CA ALA A 376 -25.08 52.25 -38.51
C ALA A 376 -25.93 52.77 -39.68
N SER A 377 -26.30 51.89 -40.62
CA SER A 377 -27.20 52.23 -41.73
C SER A 377 -28.60 52.64 -41.25
N TYR A 378 -29.14 51.97 -40.23
CA TYR A 378 -30.44 52.33 -39.64
C TYR A 378 -30.39 53.70 -38.94
N LEU A 379 -29.35 53.95 -38.13
CA LEU A 379 -29.14 55.26 -37.47
C LEU A 379 -28.97 56.39 -38.49
N TRP A 380 -28.25 56.16 -39.59
CA TRP A 380 -28.11 57.12 -40.68
C TRP A 380 -29.46 57.41 -41.37
N GLY A 381 -30.28 56.37 -41.58
CA GLY A 381 -31.65 56.51 -42.06
C GLY A 381 -32.54 57.35 -41.13
N LEU A 382 -32.48 57.13 -39.82
CA LEU A 382 -33.20 57.96 -38.85
C LEU A 382 -32.72 59.42 -38.85
N LEU A 383 -31.41 59.65 -38.91
CA LEU A 383 -30.83 61.00 -38.96
C LEU A 383 -31.22 61.76 -40.25
N SER A 384 -31.36 61.08 -41.38
CA SER A 384 -31.81 61.71 -42.64
C SER A 384 -33.31 62.03 -42.65
N LEU A 385 -34.11 61.32 -41.84
CA LEU A 385 -35.55 61.57 -41.67
C LEU A 385 -35.86 62.61 -40.59
N LEU A 386 -34.95 62.88 -39.64
CA LEU A 386 -35.16 63.86 -38.56
C LEU A 386 -35.58 65.27 -39.06
N PRO A 387 -34.98 65.83 -40.14
CA PRO A 387 -35.36 67.16 -40.66
C PRO A 387 -36.77 67.23 -41.26
N SER A 388 -37.33 66.11 -41.74
CA SER A 388 -38.68 66.09 -42.32
C SER A 388 -39.80 66.00 -41.28
N LEU A 389 -39.48 65.64 -40.03
CA LEU A 389 -40.39 65.78 -38.88
C LEU A 389 -40.34 67.17 -38.23
N GLY A 390 -39.21 67.88 -38.33
CA GLY A 390 -39.01 69.20 -37.69
C GLY A 390 -39.79 70.37 -38.30
N SER A 391 -40.48 70.18 -39.42
CA SER A 391 -41.18 71.24 -40.17
C SER A 391 -42.70 71.29 -39.94
N ARG A 392 -43.26 70.45 -39.06
CA ARG A 392 -44.71 70.38 -38.81
C ARG A 392 -45.12 71.33 -37.67
N THR A 393 -45.81 72.41 -38.03
CA THR A 393 -46.27 73.51 -37.16
C THR A 393 -47.30 73.09 -36.11
N PRO A 394 -47.50 73.90 -35.03
CA PRO A 394 -48.34 73.52 -33.90
C PRO A 394 -49.81 73.35 -34.29
N VAL A 395 -50.40 72.31 -33.72
CA VAL A 395 -51.75 71.82 -33.99
C VAL A 395 -52.77 72.54 -33.09
N SER A 396 -53.96 72.84 -33.65
CA SER A 396 -55.10 73.51 -32.97
C SER A 396 -55.41 72.90 -31.59
N PRO A 397 -55.78 73.69 -30.56
CA PRO A 397 -55.96 73.21 -29.19
C PRO A 397 -57.01 72.09 -29.01
N GLU A 398 -58.02 71.98 -29.88
CA GLU A 398 -58.94 70.83 -29.84
C GLU A 398 -58.28 69.56 -30.36
N VAL A 399 -57.57 69.64 -31.49
CA VAL A 399 -56.80 68.52 -32.02
C VAL A 399 -55.62 68.19 -31.08
N ALA A 400 -55.08 69.16 -30.33
CA ALA A 400 -54.13 68.92 -29.25
C ALA A 400 -54.74 68.16 -28.06
N LYS A 401 -56.02 68.38 -27.75
CA LYS A 401 -56.75 67.60 -26.73
C LYS A 401 -57.07 66.19 -27.22
N GLU A 402 -57.48 66.05 -28.48
CA GLU A 402 -57.71 64.76 -29.14
C GLU A 402 -56.40 63.95 -29.20
N THR A 403 -55.28 64.56 -29.61
CA THR A 403 -53.98 63.89 -29.63
C THR A 403 -53.41 63.64 -28.25
N LEU A 404 -53.70 64.43 -27.22
CA LEU A 404 -53.26 64.13 -25.84
C LEU A 404 -54.07 62.98 -25.24
N LEU A 405 -55.36 62.85 -25.56
CA LEU A 405 -56.15 61.66 -25.23
C LEU A 405 -55.67 60.41 -25.98
N GLU A 406 -55.36 60.54 -27.27
CA GLU A 406 -54.83 59.43 -28.06
C GLU A 406 -53.38 59.06 -27.65
N ASP A 407 -52.54 60.03 -27.31
CA ASP A 407 -51.21 59.84 -26.74
C ASP A 407 -51.28 59.22 -25.33
N MET A 408 -52.31 59.54 -24.53
CA MET A 408 -52.56 58.83 -23.27
C MET A 408 -52.98 57.37 -23.53
N ARG A 409 -53.81 57.09 -24.54
CA ARG A 409 -54.17 55.72 -24.94
C ARG A 409 -52.96 54.95 -25.44
N THR A 410 -52.17 55.50 -26.36
CA THR A 410 -50.96 54.84 -26.88
C THR A 410 -49.91 54.66 -25.80
N LYS A 411 -49.72 55.62 -24.87
CA LYS A 411 -48.87 55.43 -23.68
C LYS A 411 -49.40 54.36 -22.73
N MET A 412 -50.72 54.22 -22.56
CA MET A 412 -51.30 53.15 -21.75
C MET A 412 -51.13 51.78 -22.41
N VAL A 413 -51.30 51.69 -23.73
CA VAL A 413 -51.01 50.48 -24.52
C VAL A 413 -49.52 50.14 -24.48
N ALA A 414 -48.64 51.12 -24.70
CA ALA A 414 -47.19 50.93 -24.59
C ALA A 414 -46.77 50.52 -23.17
N LYS A 415 -47.37 51.09 -22.12
CA LYS A 415 -47.16 50.67 -20.73
C LYS A 415 -47.64 49.23 -20.49
N SER A 416 -48.77 48.83 -21.06
CA SER A 416 -49.24 47.45 -21.00
C SER A 416 -48.30 46.49 -21.73
N GLN A 417 -47.79 46.86 -22.90
CA GLN A 417 -46.81 46.09 -23.65
C GLN A 417 -45.46 46.02 -22.92
N VAL A 418 -45.02 47.09 -22.26
CA VAL A 418 -43.80 47.10 -21.43
C VAL A 418 -43.97 46.19 -20.22
N LEU A 419 -45.13 46.18 -19.56
CA LEU A 419 -45.42 45.22 -18.48
C LEU A 419 -45.43 43.78 -18.99
N GLU A 420 -46.09 43.50 -20.12
CA GLU A 420 -46.10 42.17 -20.74
C GLU A 420 -44.69 41.70 -21.16
N LEU A 421 -43.85 42.62 -21.66
CA LEU A 421 -42.44 42.36 -21.95
C LEU A 421 -41.62 42.16 -20.68
N GLN A 422 -41.90 42.90 -19.61
CA GLN A 422 -41.24 42.76 -18.31
C GLN A 422 -41.55 41.40 -17.66
N ASP A 423 -42.80 40.95 -17.72
CA ASP A 423 -43.23 39.63 -17.26
C ASP A 423 -42.58 38.52 -18.10
N LYS A 424 -42.52 38.67 -19.43
CA LYS A 424 -41.80 37.75 -20.33
C LYS A 424 -40.29 37.70 -20.04
N VAL A 425 -39.67 38.84 -19.75
CA VAL A 425 -38.25 38.90 -19.35
C VAL A 425 -38.05 38.17 -18.02
N GLN A 426 -38.88 38.41 -17.00
CA GLN A 426 -38.79 37.68 -15.73
C GLN A 426 -38.96 36.16 -15.90
N LEU A 427 -39.92 35.73 -16.72
CA LEU A 427 -40.12 34.32 -17.05
C LEU A 427 -38.90 33.71 -17.75
N LEU A 428 -38.34 34.40 -18.75
CA LEU A 428 -37.15 33.94 -19.48
C LEU A 428 -35.90 33.94 -18.59
N THR A 429 -35.75 34.89 -17.66
CA THR A 429 -34.69 34.88 -16.64
C THR A 429 -34.83 33.68 -15.72
N GLY A 430 -36.05 33.37 -15.24
CA GLY A 430 -36.31 32.17 -14.45
C GLY A 430 -35.94 30.89 -15.19
N GLN A 431 -36.33 30.76 -16.47
CA GLN A 431 -35.96 29.64 -17.33
C GLN A 431 -34.44 29.57 -17.59
N GLN A 432 -33.76 30.71 -17.73
CA GLN A 432 -32.30 30.76 -17.87
C GLN A 432 -31.60 30.30 -16.59
N GLU A 433 -32.11 30.68 -15.42
CA GLU A 433 -31.59 30.21 -14.13
C GLU A 433 -31.84 28.71 -13.92
N ASP A 434 -33.02 28.19 -14.29
CA ASP A 434 -33.33 26.76 -14.23
C ASP A 434 -32.42 25.95 -15.16
N MET A 435 -32.29 26.36 -16.43
CA MET A 435 -31.33 25.72 -17.35
C MET A 435 -29.88 25.87 -16.87
N GLY A 436 -29.53 26.98 -16.20
CA GLY A 436 -28.23 27.17 -15.56
C GLY A 436 -27.99 26.19 -14.39
N ARG A 437 -29.01 25.96 -13.56
CA ARG A 437 -29.00 24.94 -12.49
C ARG A 437 -28.85 23.54 -13.09
N GLU A 438 -29.62 23.20 -14.12
CA GLU A 438 -29.53 21.91 -14.81
C GLU A 438 -28.15 21.69 -15.48
N LEU A 439 -27.63 22.68 -16.21
CA LEU A 439 -26.30 22.62 -16.81
C LEU A 439 -25.19 22.47 -15.76
N SER A 440 -25.31 23.15 -14.61
CA SER A 440 -24.37 22.96 -13.51
C SER A 440 -24.43 21.55 -12.93
N ALA A 441 -25.63 20.98 -12.76
CA ALA A 441 -25.82 19.61 -12.30
C ALA A 441 -25.22 18.59 -13.29
N VAL A 442 -25.52 18.75 -14.59
CA VAL A 442 -24.96 17.91 -15.67
C VAL A 442 -23.44 18.05 -15.74
N THR A 443 -22.88 19.26 -15.61
CA THR A 443 -21.42 19.48 -15.58
C THR A 443 -20.78 18.76 -14.39
N THR A 444 -21.31 18.90 -13.17
CA THR A 444 -20.75 18.16 -12.02
C THR A 444 -20.90 16.64 -12.14
N GLN A 445 -21.90 16.15 -12.89
CA GLN A 445 -22.06 14.73 -13.16
C GLN A 445 -21.08 14.25 -14.24
N LEU A 446 -20.83 15.05 -15.27
CA LEU A 446 -19.79 14.80 -16.28
C LEU A 446 -18.39 14.80 -15.66
N GLU A 447 -18.10 15.72 -14.73
CA GLU A 447 -16.85 15.74 -13.96
C GLU A 447 -16.70 14.49 -13.08
N LYS A 448 -17.79 14.01 -12.45
CA LYS A 448 -17.78 12.74 -11.70
C LYS A 448 -17.50 11.54 -12.61
N GLU A 449 -18.09 11.47 -13.80
CA GLU A 449 -17.76 10.40 -14.75
C GLU A 449 -16.33 10.54 -15.31
N LYS A 450 -15.86 11.76 -15.61
CA LYS A 450 -14.47 12.02 -16.02
C LYS A 450 -13.48 11.58 -14.94
N ALA A 451 -13.73 11.93 -13.68
CA ALA A 451 -12.90 11.51 -12.55
C ALA A 451 -12.91 9.99 -12.33
N LYS A 452 -14.02 9.30 -12.62
CA LYS A 452 -14.07 7.82 -12.62
C LYS A 452 -13.25 7.24 -13.76
N VAL A 453 -13.36 7.76 -14.98
CA VAL A 453 -12.57 7.31 -16.14
C VAL A 453 -11.08 7.54 -15.88
N GLU A 454 -10.68 8.73 -15.43
CA GLU A 454 -9.30 9.04 -15.01
C GLU A 454 -8.84 8.21 -13.79
N SER A 455 -9.76 7.70 -12.97
CA SER A 455 -9.43 6.77 -11.88
C SER A 455 -9.34 5.32 -12.33
N MET A 456 -10.03 4.92 -13.41
CA MET A 456 -9.90 3.61 -14.03
C MET A 456 -8.61 3.53 -14.84
N GLN A 457 -8.31 4.56 -15.64
CA GLN A 457 -7.10 4.69 -16.44
C GLN A 457 -5.83 4.66 -15.57
N ARG A 458 -5.84 5.34 -14.40
CA ARG A 458 -4.78 5.24 -13.38
C ARG A 458 -4.74 3.91 -12.61
N HIS A 459 -5.64 2.97 -12.91
CA HIS A 459 -5.70 1.64 -12.31
C HIS A 459 -5.32 0.53 -13.29
N GLU A 460 -5.21 0.88 -14.58
CA GLU A 460 -4.62 0.05 -15.62
C GLU A 460 -3.08 0.33 -15.69
N GLU A 461 -2.59 1.47 -15.18
CA GLU A 461 -1.15 1.86 -15.01
C GLU A 461 -0.43 1.22 -13.80
#